data_AF-A0A8I3AFM1-F1
#
_entry.id   AF-A0A8I3AFM1-F1
#
_cell.length_a   1.000
_cell.length_b   1.000
_cell.length_c   1.000
_cell.angle_alpha   90.00
_cell.angle_beta   90.00
_cell.angle_gamma   90.00
#
_symmetry.space_group_name_H-M   'P 1'
#
loop_
_entity.id
_entity.type
_entity.pdbx_description
1 polymer ?
#
loop_
_entity_poly.entity_id
_entity_poly.type
_entity_poly.pdbx_seq_one_letter_code
_entity_poly.pdbx_strand_id
1 'polypeptide(L)'
;MILLGIVSSGLASIVIGKGRLVIESVKEPAPGAPPGHGILMGEDEVVVIKGKEWDVNAITKGRFVFETDFEQDYKKGDIPKHHAIGVCSLLLLVQLLLQLLLIPQGSLFGQLMFLASLGVSWVYNSYLCSLEKEKLQAGILFETLGNPEMLRFRTSSRTSMAVFVCLLLFHGVRRSFSEEDWLHRLEILRTCIPNDTAAWRRWREKVVEQMLNIDDRSETLAYLAENKEDQVLPDLDKALLTVLLDDARTVFREYLHFRAKLPADSSYQR
;
A
#
# COMPACT_ATOMS: atom_id res chain seq x y z
N MET A 1 -10.60 46.66 -4.86
CA MET A 1 -11.05 45.28 -5.12
C MET A 1 -9.91 44.34 -5.48
N ILE A 2 -9.05 44.68 -6.44
CA ILE A 2 -7.89 43.85 -6.81
C ILE A 2 -6.87 43.77 -5.66
N LEU A 3 -6.51 44.91 -5.03
CA LEU A 3 -5.58 44.93 -3.89
C LEU A 3 -6.07 44.09 -2.70
N LEU A 4 -7.34 44.22 -2.34
CA LEU A 4 -7.97 43.41 -1.29
C LEU A 4 -7.88 41.92 -1.62
N GLY A 5 -8.05 41.57 -2.91
CA GLY A 5 -7.90 40.20 -3.37
C GLY A 5 -6.47 39.68 -3.30
N ILE A 6 -5.47 40.50 -3.63
CA ILE A 6 -4.06 40.15 -3.49
C ILE A 6 -3.73 39.88 -2.01
N VAL A 7 -4.18 40.75 -1.10
CA VAL A 7 -3.92 40.59 0.35
C VAL A 7 -4.62 39.35 0.91
N SER A 8 -5.91 39.16 0.60
CA SER A 8 -6.69 38.01 1.08
C SER A 8 -6.11 36.68 0.57
N SER A 9 -5.80 36.60 -0.73
CA SER A 9 -5.16 35.42 -1.32
C SER A 9 -3.77 35.18 -0.75
N GLY A 10 -2.96 36.21 -0.56
CA GLY A 10 -1.62 36.10 0.04
C GLY A 10 -1.67 35.56 1.47
N LEU A 11 -2.61 36.05 2.29
CA LEU A 11 -2.82 35.56 3.65
C LEU A 11 -3.27 34.09 3.65
N ALA A 12 -4.22 33.73 2.78
CA ALA A 12 -4.66 32.35 2.63
C ALA A 12 -3.52 31.42 2.20
N SER A 13 -2.67 31.85 1.26
CA SER A 13 -1.48 31.08 0.83
C SER A 13 -0.46 30.90 1.94
N ILE A 14 -0.26 31.89 2.81
CA ILE A 14 0.63 31.75 3.98
C ILE A 14 0.05 30.75 4.99
N VAL A 15 -1.27 30.82 5.25
CA VAL A 15 -1.93 29.92 6.21
C VAL A 15 -1.89 28.48 5.71
N ILE A 16 -2.19 28.25 4.42
CA ILE A 16 -2.13 26.92 3.81
C ILE A 16 -0.67 26.46 3.70
N GLY A 17 0.26 27.33 3.32
CA GLY A 17 1.68 26.98 3.15
C GLY A 17 2.40 26.56 4.44
N LYS A 18 1.84 26.89 5.60
CA LYS A 18 2.33 26.43 6.91
C LYS A 18 1.80 25.05 7.31
N GLY A 19 0.89 24.47 6.54
CA GLY A 19 0.41 23.13 6.81
C GLY A 19 1.37 22.06 6.30
N ARG A 20 1.48 20.98 7.06
CA ARG A 20 2.24 19.78 6.73
C ARG A 20 1.26 18.65 6.46
N LEU A 21 1.44 17.97 5.33
CA LEU A 21 0.75 16.71 5.08
C LEU A 21 1.50 15.59 5.81
N VAL A 22 0.83 14.91 6.72
CA VAL A 22 1.37 13.79 7.50
C VAL A 22 0.48 12.57 7.35
N ILE A 23 1.03 11.39 7.66
CA ILE A 23 0.24 10.16 7.76
C ILE A 23 -0.09 9.93 9.23
N GLU A 24 -1.39 9.95 9.52
CA GLU A 24 -1.91 9.49 10.80
C GLU A 24 -2.24 8.00 10.68
N SER A 25 -1.70 7.20 11.59
CA SER A 25 -2.03 5.78 11.70
C SER A 25 -2.00 5.33 13.16
N VAL A 26 -2.51 4.13 13.41
CA VAL A 26 -2.53 3.48 14.72
C VAL A 26 -1.09 3.13 15.11
N LYS A 27 -0.46 4.01 15.91
CA LYS A 27 0.93 3.87 16.35
C LYS A 27 1.12 2.78 17.41
N GLU A 28 0.09 2.54 18.20
CA GLU A 28 0.10 1.55 19.28
C GLU A 28 -0.74 0.34 18.87
N PRO A 29 -0.10 -0.73 18.36
CA PRO A 29 -0.80 -1.98 18.10
C PRO A 29 -1.29 -2.61 19.41
N ALA A 30 -2.32 -3.45 19.31
CA ALA A 30 -2.85 -4.16 20.48
C ALA A 30 -1.74 -5.00 21.15
N PRO A 31 -1.70 -5.07 22.50
CA PRO A 31 -0.70 -5.86 23.20
C PRO A 31 -0.72 -7.32 22.74
N GLY A 32 0.42 -7.82 22.27
CA GLY A 32 0.55 -9.19 21.75
C GLY A 32 0.18 -9.37 20.27
N ALA A 33 -0.08 -8.29 19.52
CA ALA A 33 -0.26 -8.38 18.07
C ALA A 33 0.99 -8.99 17.39
N PRO A 34 0.82 -9.98 16.49
CA PRO A 34 1.92 -10.51 15.70
C PRO A 34 2.45 -9.45 14.71
N PRO A 35 3.61 -9.69 14.07
CA PRO A 35 4.05 -8.86 12.95
C PRO A 35 2.97 -8.75 11.86
N GLY A 36 2.79 -7.57 11.29
CA GLY A 36 1.72 -7.27 10.32
C GLY A 36 1.99 -7.80 8.91
N HIS A 37 2.67 -8.93 8.77
CA HIS A 37 3.01 -9.46 7.45
C HIS A 37 1.75 -9.66 6.61
N GLY A 38 1.81 -9.28 5.33
CA GLY A 38 0.63 -9.29 4.49
C GLY A 38 0.93 -9.22 3.00
N ILE A 39 -0.13 -9.36 2.21
CA ILE A 39 -0.10 -9.29 0.75
C ILE A 39 -1.09 -8.24 0.26
N LEU A 40 -0.64 -7.39 -0.67
CA LEU A 40 -1.53 -6.56 -1.48
C LEU A 40 -1.60 -7.17 -2.87
N MET A 41 -2.80 -7.60 -3.26
CA MET A 41 -3.07 -8.21 -4.56
C MET A 41 -3.53 -7.14 -5.53
N GLY A 42 -2.71 -6.86 -6.55
CA GLY A 42 -3.13 -6.10 -7.74
C GLY A 42 -3.63 -7.03 -8.85
N GLU A 43 -3.90 -6.47 -10.02
CA GLU A 43 -4.33 -7.26 -11.20
C GLU A 43 -3.20 -8.15 -11.72
N ASP A 44 -2.01 -7.55 -11.91
CA ASP A 44 -0.82 -8.23 -12.48
C ASP A 44 0.36 -8.32 -11.51
N GLU A 45 0.29 -7.66 -10.36
CA GLU A 45 1.38 -7.57 -9.40
C GLU A 45 0.91 -7.93 -7.99
N VAL A 46 1.79 -8.58 -7.23
CA VAL A 46 1.56 -8.86 -5.81
C VAL A 46 2.67 -8.23 -5.01
N VAL A 47 2.29 -7.38 -4.06
CA VAL A 47 3.23 -6.73 -3.13
C VAL A 47 3.20 -7.50 -1.81
N VAL A 48 4.35 -8.02 -1.41
CA VAL A 48 4.52 -8.66 -0.11
C VAL A 48 5.05 -7.61 0.87
N ILE A 49 4.31 -7.38 1.95
CA ILE A 49 4.69 -6.46 3.01
C ILE A 49 5.19 -7.27 4.19
N LYS A 50 6.42 -7.00 4.62
CA LYS A 50 7.00 -7.55 5.85
C LYS A 50 7.45 -6.41 6.75
N GLY A 51 7.18 -6.52 8.04
CA GLY A 51 7.41 -5.45 8.98
C GLY A 51 6.57 -5.58 10.24
N LYS A 52 6.79 -4.64 11.16
CA LYS A 52 6.04 -4.56 12.41
C LYS A 52 4.62 -4.07 12.12
N GLU A 53 3.68 -4.44 12.98
CA GLU A 53 2.26 -4.11 12.84
C GLU A 53 1.99 -2.60 12.66
N TRP A 54 2.75 -1.73 13.33
CA TRP A 54 2.62 -0.26 13.20
C TRP A 54 2.99 0.29 11.80
N ASP A 55 3.94 -0.34 11.10
CA ASP A 55 4.43 0.07 9.78
C ASP A 55 3.40 -0.36 8.72
N VAL A 56 2.87 -1.58 8.89
CA VAL A 56 1.80 -2.13 8.07
C VAL A 56 0.49 -1.36 8.27
N ASN A 57 0.19 -0.94 9.50
CA ASN A 57 -0.96 -0.09 9.78
C ASN A 57 -0.83 1.27 9.10
N ALA A 58 0.37 1.83 8.93
CA ALA A 58 0.55 3.05 8.14
C ALA A 58 0.16 2.85 6.66
N ILE A 59 0.41 1.67 6.10
CA ILE A 59 0.05 1.34 4.71
C ILE A 59 -1.46 1.02 4.58
N THR A 60 -2.02 0.23 5.50
CA THR A 60 -3.37 -0.33 5.36
C THR A 60 -4.47 0.54 5.98
N LYS A 61 -4.16 1.24 7.07
CA LYS A 61 -5.11 2.05 7.85
C LYS A 61 -4.71 3.52 7.91
N GLY A 62 -3.58 3.88 7.31
CA GLY A 62 -3.06 5.24 7.31
C GLY A 62 -4.00 6.21 6.60
N ARG A 63 -4.10 7.41 7.14
CA ARG A 63 -4.84 8.52 6.54
C ARG A 63 -3.91 9.70 6.38
N PHE A 64 -3.93 10.29 5.19
CA PHE A 64 -3.25 11.56 4.98
C PHE A 64 -4.05 12.66 5.65
N VAL A 65 -3.43 13.30 6.64
CA VAL A 65 -4.01 14.42 7.39
C VAL A 65 -3.15 15.65 7.13
N PHE A 66 -3.80 16.78 6.91
CA PHE A 66 -3.14 18.06 6.75
C PHE A 66 -3.11 18.75 8.11
N GLU A 67 -1.99 18.65 8.81
CA GLU A 67 -1.79 19.32 10.10
C GLU A 67 -1.27 20.73 9.85
N THR A 68 -1.89 21.74 10.46
CA THR A 68 -1.33 23.10 10.45
C THR A 68 -0.61 23.40 11.76
N ASP A 69 0.42 24.25 11.76
CA ASP A 69 1.12 24.62 13.01
C ASP A 69 0.17 25.14 14.11
N PHE A 70 -0.93 25.80 13.71
CA PHE A 70 -2.00 26.25 14.61
C PHE A 70 -2.77 25.11 15.28
N GLU A 71 -2.71 23.91 14.72
CA GLU A 71 -3.35 22.68 15.22
C GLU A 71 -2.45 21.93 16.22
N GLN A 72 -1.14 22.18 16.21
CA GLN A 72 -0.18 21.59 17.15
C GLN A 72 -0.24 22.25 18.54
N ASP A 73 -0.38 23.57 18.61
CA ASP A 73 -0.62 24.31 19.87
C ASP A 73 -1.99 23.99 20.50
N TYR A 74 -2.92 23.46 19.71
CA TYR A 74 -4.30 23.14 20.09
C TYR A 74 -4.43 21.86 20.94
N LYS A 75 -3.51 20.87 20.82
CA LYS A 75 -3.51 19.67 21.69
C LYS A 75 -3.34 19.98 23.19
N LYS A 76 -3.07 21.24 23.55
CA LYS A 76 -2.88 21.73 24.92
C LYS A 76 -4.06 22.52 25.53
N GLY A 77 -5.15 22.78 24.81
CA GLY A 77 -6.42 23.25 25.41
C GLY A 77 -7.08 24.47 24.73
N ASP A 78 -8.40 24.31 24.50
CA ASP A 78 -9.47 25.34 24.58
C ASP A 78 -9.64 26.45 23.51
N ILE A 79 -9.49 26.15 22.21
CA ILE A 79 -9.94 27.07 21.12
C ILE A 79 -10.61 26.28 19.97
N PRO A 80 -11.70 26.78 19.31
CA PRO A 80 -12.42 26.00 18.30
C PRO A 80 -11.58 25.69 17.05
N LYS A 81 -11.68 24.43 16.60
CA LYS A 81 -11.04 23.89 15.40
C LYS A 81 -11.31 24.76 14.16
N HIS A 82 -10.27 25.00 13.36
CA HIS A 82 -10.33 25.57 12.00
C HIS A 82 -10.62 27.08 11.85
N HIS A 83 -10.55 27.90 12.90
CA HIS A 83 -10.95 29.31 12.77
C HIS A 83 -10.13 30.11 11.74
N ALA A 84 -8.81 29.92 11.66
CA ALA A 84 -7.96 30.64 10.70
C ALA A 84 -8.27 30.27 9.24
N ILE A 85 -8.41 28.97 8.94
CA ILE A 85 -8.77 28.48 7.60
C ILE A 85 -10.20 28.94 7.25
N GLY A 86 -11.12 28.85 8.20
CA GLY A 86 -12.50 29.31 8.04
C GLY A 86 -12.60 30.81 7.77
N VAL A 87 -11.83 31.64 8.48
CA VAL A 87 -11.77 33.10 8.28
C VAL A 87 -11.14 33.44 6.93
N CYS A 88 -10.03 32.79 6.55
CA CYS A 88 -9.44 32.98 5.22
C CYS A 88 -10.42 32.58 4.09
N SER A 89 -11.10 31.45 4.24
CA SER A 89 -12.11 31.00 3.27
C SER A 89 -13.30 31.97 3.19
N LEU A 90 -13.79 32.47 4.33
CA LEU A 90 -14.86 33.46 4.40
C LEU A 90 -14.45 34.77 3.73
N LEU A 91 -13.23 35.27 4.02
CA LEU A 91 -12.70 36.49 3.41
C LEU A 91 -12.57 36.36 1.89
N LEU A 92 -12.09 35.21 1.40
CA LEU A 92 -12.03 34.91 -0.03
C LEU A 92 -13.43 34.82 -0.67
N LEU A 93 -14.40 34.23 0.02
CA LEU A 93 -15.79 34.15 -0.45
C LEU A 93 -16.44 35.53 -0.52
N VAL A 94 -16.30 36.34 0.53
CA VAL A 94 -16.82 37.71 0.58
C VAL A 94 -16.18 38.55 -0.53
N GLN A 95 -14.87 38.40 -0.74
CA GLN A 95 -14.16 39.04 -1.85
C GLN A 95 -14.73 38.62 -3.20
N LEU A 96 -14.96 37.32 -3.43
CA LEU A 96 -15.53 36.81 -4.67
C LEU A 96 -16.93 37.38 -4.92
N LEU A 97 -17.78 37.44 -3.89
CA LEU A 97 -19.13 37.98 -3.98
C LEU A 97 -19.13 39.49 -4.28
N LEU A 98 -18.28 40.26 -3.59
CA LEU A 98 -18.11 41.69 -3.88
C LEU A 98 -17.62 41.91 -5.31
N GLN A 99 -16.69 41.08 -5.79
CA GLN A 99 -16.22 41.14 -7.17
C GLN A 99 -17.35 40.82 -8.15
N LEU A 100 -18.16 39.79 -7.92
CA LEU A 100 -19.29 39.45 -8.78
C LEU A 100 -20.35 40.57 -8.88
N LEU A 101 -20.58 41.30 -7.77
CA LEU A 101 -21.58 42.37 -7.70
C LEU A 101 -21.09 43.71 -8.29
N LEU A 102 -19.81 44.04 -8.07
CA LEU A 102 -19.23 45.34 -8.44
C LEU A 102 -18.63 45.34 -9.87
N ILE A 103 -18.22 44.19 -10.41
CA ILE A 103 -17.65 44.09 -11.75
C ILE A 103 -18.65 44.41 -12.89
N PRO A 104 -19.94 44.00 -12.81
CA PRO A 104 -20.96 44.42 -13.78
C PRO A 104 -21.15 45.95 -13.85
N GLN A 105 -20.79 46.67 -12.78
CA GLN A 105 -20.84 48.14 -12.71
C GLN A 105 -19.55 48.83 -13.23
N GLY A 106 -18.53 48.05 -13.59
CA GLY A 106 -17.27 48.54 -14.15
C GLY A 106 -17.27 48.70 -15.67
N SER A 107 -16.15 49.18 -16.22
CA SER A 107 -15.97 49.29 -17.67
C SER A 107 -15.79 47.92 -18.34
N LEU A 108 -16.17 47.80 -19.62
CA LEU A 108 -16.03 46.57 -20.42
C LEU A 108 -14.60 45.99 -20.37
N PHE A 109 -13.59 46.85 -20.37
CA PHE A 109 -12.20 46.44 -20.24
C PHE A 109 -11.90 45.75 -18.89
N GLY A 110 -12.44 46.28 -17.80
CA GLY A 110 -12.28 45.69 -16.46
C GLY A 110 -12.96 44.33 -16.32
N GLN A 111 -14.11 44.15 -16.97
CA GLN A 111 -14.83 42.88 -16.99
C GLN A 111 -14.06 41.79 -17.75
N LEU A 112 -13.52 42.14 -18.92
CA LEU A 112 -12.70 41.24 -19.73
C LEU A 112 -11.43 40.79 -18.99
N MET A 113 -10.74 41.73 -18.34
CA MET A 113 -9.54 41.45 -17.54
C MET A 113 -9.82 40.50 -16.37
N PHE A 114 -10.94 40.69 -15.67
CA PHE A 114 -11.34 39.79 -14.59
C PHE A 114 -11.63 38.38 -15.10
N LEU A 115 -12.43 38.26 -16.17
CA LEU A 115 -12.80 36.96 -16.74
C LEU A 115 -11.56 36.20 -17.24
N ALA A 116 -10.62 36.91 -17.87
CA ALA A 116 -9.34 36.34 -18.28
C ALA A 116 -8.53 35.85 -17.07
N SER A 117 -8.42 36.64 -16.01
CA SER A 117 -7.68 36.25 -14.80
C SER A 117 -8.29 35.03 -14.09
N LEU A 118 -9.62 34.92 -14.06
CA LEU A 118 -10.34 33.78 -13.50
C LEU A 118 -10.11 32.53 -14.35
N GLY A 119 -10.20 32.67 -15.68
CA GLY A 119 -9.91 31.58 -16.62
C GLY A 119 -8.48 31.06 -16.47
N VAL A 120 -7.48 31.95 -16.42
CA VAL A 120 -6.07 31.58 -16.22
C VAL A 120 -5.87 30.90 -14.86
N SER A 121 -6.44 31.44 -13.78
CA SER A 121 -6.34 30.83 -12.45
C SER A 121 -7.01 29.47 -12.38
N TRP A 122 -8.13 29.28 -13.07
CA TRP A 122 -8.84 28.00 -13.14
C TRP A 122 -8.02 26.94 -13.91
N VAL A 123 -7.45 27.31 -15.07
CA VAL A 123 -6.58 26.42 -15.85
C VAL A 123 -5.34 26.04 -15.04
N TYR A 124 -4.71 27.02 -14.39
CA TYR A 124 -3.52 26.79 -13.56
C TYR A 124 -3.82 25.88 -12.36
N ASN A 125 -4.89 26.16 -11.61
CA ASN A 125 -5.30 25.30 -10.49
C ASN A 125 -5.73 23.91 -10.96
N SER A 126 -6.37 23.77 -12.12
CA SER A 126 -6.72 22.46 -12.69
C SER A 126 -5.47 21.67 -13.07
N TYR A 127 -4.47 22.34 -13.64
CA TYR A 127 -3.16 21.75 -13.94
C TYR A 127 -2.40 21.33 -12.67
N LEU A 128 -2.38 22.16 -11.62
CA LEU A 128 -1.78 21.76 -10.34
C LEU A 128 -2.56 20.63 -9.66
N CYS A 129 -3.89 20.63 -9.75
CA CYS A 129 -4.71 19.55 -9.22
C CYS A 129 -4.52 18.23 -9.97
N SER A 130 -4.15 18.28 -11.26
CA SER A 130 -3.79 17.10 -12.04
C SER A 130 -2.35 16.63 -11.79
N LEU A 131 -1.47 17.51 -11.28
CA LEU A 131 -0.12 17.13 -10.90
C LEU A 131 -0.10 16.33 -9.59
N GLU A 132 0.23 15.05 -9.76
CA GLU A 132 1.09 14.23 -8.90
C GLU A 132 0.77 14.16 -7.39
N LYS A 133 -0.51 14.24 -7.02
CA LYS A 133 -0.97 13.87 -5.66
C LYS A 133 -0.43 12.50 -5.24
N GLU A 134 -0.38 11.55 -6.17
CA GLU A 134 0.10 10.19 -5.94
C GLU A 134 1.59 10.14 -5.59
N LYS A 135 2.44 10.88 -6.31
CA LYS A 135 3.90 10.89 -6.00
C LYS A 135 4.19 11.61 -4.70
N LEU A 136 3.44 12.67 -4.38
CA LEU A 136 3.57 13.36 -3.10
C LEU A 136 3.13 12.46 -1.94
N GLN A 137 1.99 11.78 -2.08
CA GLN A 137 1.49 10.80 -1.11
C GLN A 137 2.44 9.62 -0.94
N ALA A 138 2.94 9.07 -2.05
CA ALA A 138 3.94 8.02 -2.02
C ALA A 138 5.22 8.49 -1.32
N GLY A 139 5.75 9.66 -1.68
CA GLY A 139 6.95 10.22 -1.05
C GLY A 139 6.82 10.32 0.47
N ILE A 140 5.70 10.86 0.96
CA ILE A 140 5.43 10.97 2.41
C ILE A 140 5.27 9.60 3.05
N LEU A 141 4.63 8.64 2.38
CA LEU A 141 4.50 7.27 2.87
C LEU A 141 5.86 6.60 3.02
N PHE A 142 6.70 6.65 1.99
CA PHE A 142 8.05 6.08 2.03
C PHE A 142 8.91 6.77 3.09
N GLU A 143 8.86 8.09 3.22
CA GLU A 143 9.57 8.81 4.27
C GLU A 143 9.13 8.38 5.67
N THR A 144 7.81 8.23 5.89
CA THR A 144 7.24 7.78 7.17
C THR A 144 7.67 6.36 7.53
N LEU A 145 7.81 5.49 6.52
CA LEU A 145 8.28 4.11 6.67
C LEU A 145 9.81 3.99 6.77
N GLY A 146 10.56 5.10 6.71
CA GLY A 146 12.03 5.08 6.78
C GLY A 146 12.72 4.68 5.46
N ASN A 147 12.07 4.94 4.32
CA ASN A 147 12.53 4.62 2.97
C ASN A 147 12.92 3.13 2.80
N PRO A 148 11.95 2.21 2.93
CA PRO A 148 12.22 0.79 2.80
C PRO A 148 12.76 0.43 1.41
N GLU A 149 13.71 -0.50 1.37
CA GLU A 149 14.18 -1.07 0.11
C GLU A 149 13.08 -1.93 -0.54
N MET A 150 12.75 -1.63 -1.79
CA MET A 150 11.81 -2.42 -2.57
C MET A 150 12.56 -3.40 -3.47
N LEU A 151 12.29 -4.69 -3.30
CA LEU A 151 12.81 -5.74 -4.17
C LEU A 151 11.71 -6.18 -5.12
N ARG A 152 12.00 -6.17 -6.43
CA ARG A 152 11.08 -6.63 -7.47
C ARG A 152 11.54 -7.96 -8.04
N PHE A 153 10.63 -8.92 -8.07
CA PHE A 153 10.84 -10.24 -8.66
C PHE A 153 9.89 -10.46 -9.82
N ARG A 154 10.37 -11.18 -10.84
CA ARG A 154 9.53 -11.65 -11.93
C ARG A 154 9.42 -13.15 -11.84
N THR A 155 8.20 -13.66 -11.82
CA THR A 155 7.90 -15.08 -11.84
C THR A 155 7.36 -15.48 -13.20
N SER A 156 7.62 -16.71 -13.62
CA SER A 156 7.18 -17.24 -14.92
C SER A 156 5.67 -17.43 -15.03
N SER A 157 5.00 -17.75 -13.92
CA SER A 157 3.58 -18.09 -13.88
C SER A 157 2.92 -17.62 -12.57
N ARG A 158 1.59 -17.55 -12.55
CA ARG A 158 0.80 -17.17 -11.36
C ARG A 158 0.95 -18.20 -10.22
N THR A 159 1.13 -19.47 -10.57
CA THR A 159 1.48 -20.61 -9.69
C THR A 159 2.82 -20.40 -9.03
N SER A 160 3.82 -20.07 -9.84
CA SER A 160 5.16 -19.71 -9.37
C SER A 160 5.12 -18.51 -8.41
N MET A 161 4.38 -17.46 -8.78
CA MET A 161 4.16 -16.28 -7.92
C MET A 161 3.53 -16.65 -6.58
N ALA A 162 2.47 -17.46 -6.56
CA ALA A 162 1.78 -17.85 -5.34
C ALA A 162 2.70 -18.61 -4.37
N VAL A 163 3.47 -19.56 -4.89
CA VAL A 163 4.47 -20.30 -4.11
C VAL A 163 5.52 -19.36 -3.55
N PHE A 164 6.06 -18.46 -4.39
CA PHE A 164 7.09 -17.52 -3.99
C PHE A 164 6.62 -16.54 -2.90
N VAL A 165 5.41 -15.98 -3.06
CA VAL A 165 4.77 -15.09 -2.07
C VAL A 165 4.61 -15.79 -0.73
N CYS A 166 4.11 -17.04 -0.75
CA CYS A 166 3.97 -17.83 0.47
C CYS A 166 5.35 -18.09 1.11
N LEU A 167 6.38 -18.46 0.33
CA LEU A 167 7.74 -18.64 0.83
C LEU A 167 8.35 -17.36 1.44
N LEU A 168 8.06 -16.18 0.89
CA LEU A 168 8.52 -14.90 1.41
C LEU A 168 7.83 -14.51 2.72
N LEU A 169 6.50 -14.66 2.78
CA LEU A 169 5.71 -14.35 3.98
C LEU A 169 6.18 -15.16 5.19
N PHE A 170 6.46 -16.45 4.98
CA PHE A 170 6.92 -17.35 6.03
C PHE A 170 8.43 -17.45 6.18
N HIS A 171 9.21 -16.67 5.42
CA HIS A 171 10.65 -16.58 5.61
C HIS A 171 10.97 -16.07 7.02
N GLY A 172 11.84 -16.76 7.75
CA GLY A 172 12.22 -16.38 9.12
C GLY A 172 11.18 -16.70 10.20
N VAL A 173 9.97 -17.14 9.83
CA VAL A 173 8.93 -17.55 10.78
C VAL A 173 9.24 -18.96 11.28
N ARG A 174 9.20 -19.16 12.61
CA ARG A 174 9.43 -20.48 13.21
C ARG A 174 8.39 -21.46 12.67
N ARG A 175 8.86 -22.53 12.03
CA ARG A 175 7.99 -23.59 11.51
C ARG A 175 7.35 -24.34 12.68
N SER A 176 6.03 -24.40 12.72
CA SER A 176 5.27 -25.32 13.57
C SER A 176 4.50 -26.29 12.69
N PHE A 177 4.43 -27.56 13.09
CA PHE A 177 3.57 -28.55 12.46
C PHE A 177 2.14 -28.49 13.04
N SER A 178 1.71 -27.30 13.44
CA SER A 178 0.35 -27.02 13.91
C SER A 178 -0.63 -27.07 12.74
N GLU A 179 -1.85 -27.52 13.01
CA GLU A 179 -2.95 -27.45 12.05
C GLU A 179 -3.24 -25.99 11.63
N GLU A 180 -3.08 -25.03 12.55
CA GLU A 180 -3.27 -23.61 12.26
C GLU A 180 -2.23 -23.08 11.25
N ASP A 181 -0.96 -23.45 11.41
CA ASP A 181 0.12 -23.08 10.49
C ASP A 181 -0.10 -23.68 9.09
N TRP A 182 -0.58 -24.93 9.04
CA TRP A 182 -0.95 -25.60 7.80
C TRP A 182 -2.09 -24.86 7.07
N LEU A 183 -3.18 -24.60 7.78
CA LEU A 183 -4.35 -23.91 7.24
C LEU A 183 -4.02 -22.50 6.78
N HIS A 184 -3.19 -21.76 7.53
CA HIS A 184 -2.81 -20.41 7.18
C HIS A 184 -2.01 -20.34 5.86
N ARG A 185 -1.04 -21.26 5.67
CA ARG A 185 -0.28 -21.38 4.41
C ARG A 185 -1.17 -21.75 3.23
N LEU A 186 -2.13 -22.65 3.46
CA LEU A 186 -3.07 -23.08 2.44
C LEU A 186 -4.00 -21.94 2.02
N GLU A 187 -4.47 -21.13 2.97
CA GLU A 187 -5.33 -19.98 2.69
C GLU A 187 -4.60 -18.87 1.92
N ILE A 188 -3.32 -18.65 2.20
CA ILE A 188 -2.50 -17.71 1.41
C ILE A 188 -2.40 -18.19 -0.06
N LEU A 189 -2.11 -19.47 -0.28
CA LEU A 189 -2.06 -20.04 -1.63
C LEU A 189 -3.42 -19.95 -2.34
N ARG A 190 -4.52 -20.19 -1.60
CA ARG A 190 -5.90 -20.07 -2.10
C ARG A 190 -6.25 -18.63 -2.46
N THR A 191 -5.79 -17.67 -1.68
CA THR A 191 -5.97 -16.23 -1.95
C THR A 191 -5.27 -15.84 -3.25
N CYS A 192 -4.07 -16.35 -3.51
CA CYS A 192 -3.37 -16.10 -4.76
C CYS A 192 -4.03 -16.80 -5.97
N ILE A 193 -4.53 -18.03 -5.77
CA ILE A 193 -5.13 -18.88 -6.81
C ILE A 193 -6.44 -19.51 -6.31
N PRO A 194 -7.61 -18.97 -6.69
CA PRO A 194 -8.90 -19.40 -6.16
C PRO A 194 -9.42 -20.71 -6.76
N ASN A 195 -8.76 -21.28 -7.77
CA ASN A 195 -9.18 -22.53 -8.42
C ASN A 195 -9.21 -23.69 -7.42
N ASP A 196 -10.27 -24.51 -7.45
CA ASP A 196 -10.52 -25.54 -6.43
C ASP A 196 -10.78 -26.96 -6.98
N THR A 197 -10.24 -27.27 -8.17
CA THR A 197 -10.30 -28.64 -8.68
C THR A 197 -9.44 -29.60 -7.84
N ALA A 198 -9.60 -30.90 -8.04
CA ALA A 198 -8.84 -31.92 -7.30
C ALA A 198 -7.32 -31.75 -7.47
N ALA A 199 -6.85 -31.46 -8.69
CA ALA A 199 -5.44 -31.16 -8.96
C ALA A 199 -4.94 -29.93 -8.19
N TRP A 200 -5.74 -28.85 -8.12
CA TRP A 200 -5.36 -27.63 -7.41
C TRP A 200 -5.29 -27.82 -5.89
N ARG A 201 -6.24 -28.55 -5.30
CA ARG A 201 -6.20 -28.90 -3.88
C ARG A 201 -4.97 -29.74 -3.56
N ARG A 202 -4.73 -30.78 -4.35
CA ARG A 202 -3.58 -31.67 -4.18
C ARG A 202 -2.24 -30.94 -4.32
N TRP A 203 -2.14 -30.06 -5.30
CA TRP A 203 -0.97 -29.21 -5.49
C TRP A 203 -0.71 -28.32 -4.26
N ARG A 204 -1.74 -27.64 -3.74
CA ARG A 204 -1.59 -26.80 -2.53
C ARG A 204 -1.09 -27.60 -1.35
N GLU A 205 -1.67 -28.77 -1.09
CA GLU A 205 -1.24 -29.66 -0.02
C GLU A 205 0.25 -30.01 -0.14
N LYS A 206 0.68 -30.48 -1.32
CA LYS A 206 2.10 -30.82 -1.56
C LYS A 206 3.05 -29.64 -1.38
N VAL A 207 2.64 -28.44 -1.82
CA VAL A 207 3.43 -27.22 -1.61
C VAL A 207 3.58 -26.92 -0.13
N VAL A 208 2.49 -26.95 0.65
CA VAL A 208 2.55 -26.68 2.09
C VAL A 208 3.36 -27.75 2.83
N GLU A 209 3.19 -29.03 2.49
CA GLU A 209 4.00 -30.15 2.97
C GLU A 209 5.49 -29.90 2.73
N GLN A 210 5.85 -29.50 1.51
CA GLN A 210 7.23 -29.17 1.19
C GLN A 210 7.73 -27.99 2.03
N MET A 211 6.93 -26.94 2.24
CA MET A 211 7.34 -25.77 3.03
C MET A 211 7.59 -26.08 4.51
N LEU A 212 6.81 -26.99 5.10
CA LEU A 212 6.97 -27.38 6.51
C LEU A 212 8.15 -28.33 6.71
N ASN A 213 8.40 -29.20 5.73
CA ASN A 213 9.46 -30.21 5.79
C ASN A 213 10.77 -29.79 5.11
N ILE A 214 10.85 -28.58 4.53
CA ILE A 214 12.09 -28.11 3.95
C ILE A 214 13.13 -28.00 5.06
N ASP A 215 14.22 -28.76 4.94
CA ASP A 215 15.39 -28.55 5.78
C ASP A 215 16.21 -27.43 5.13
N ASP A 216 16.63 -26.44 5.92
CA ASP A 216 17.41 -25.32 5.40
C ASP A 216 18.74 -25.76 4.79
N ARG A 217 19.19 -27.00 5.03
CA ARG A 217 20.40 -27.59 4.47
C ARG A 217 20.15 -28.51 3.27
N SER A 218 18.90 -28.85 2.96
CA SER A 218 18.54 -29.83 1.94
C SER A 218 17.81 -29.18 0.78
N GLU A 219 18.36 -29.33 -0.43
CA GLU A 219 17.68 -28.96 -1.68
C GLU A 219 16.65 -30.03 -2.13
N THR A 220 16.37 -31.01 -1.27
CA THR A 220 15.50 -32.13 -1.63
C THR A 220 14.04 -31.69 -1.65
N LEU A 221 13.44 -31.72 -2.84
CA LEU A 221 12.03 -31.37 -3.08
C LEU A 221 11.14 -32.62 -3.19
N ALA A 222 11.30 -33.54 -2.22
CA ALA A 222 10.66 -34.87 -2.26
C ALA A 222 9.12 -34.81 -2.23
N TYR A 223 8.54 -33.84 -1.52
CA TYR A 223 7.08 -33.72 -1.40
C TYR A 223 6.42 -33.16 -2.67
N LEU A 224 7.21 -32.49 -3.52
CA LEU A 224 6.78 -32.01 -4.83
C LEU A 224 6.90 -33.07 -5.93
N ALA A 225 7.24 -34.32 -5.60
CA ALA A 225 7.16 -35.43 -6.52
C ALA A 225 5.75 -36.04 -6.54
N GLU A 226 5.36 -36.60 -7.68
CA GLU A 226 4.15 -37.40 -7.79
C GLU A 226 4.29 -38.68 -6.96
N ASN A 227 3.22 -39.05 -6.25
CA ASN A 227 3.13 -40.24 -5.42
C ASN A 227 1.97 -41.16 -5.88
N LYS A 228 1.83 -42.30 -5.21
CA LYS A 228 0.81 -43.30 -5.54
C LYS A 228 -0.62 -42.77 -5.39
N GLU A 229 -0.84 -41.81 -4.50
CA GLU A 229 -2.17 -41.21 -4.27
C GLU A 229 -2.57 -40.29 -5.41
N ASP A 230 -1.61 -39.66 -6.09
CA ASP A 230 -1.85 -38.82 -7.26
C ASP A 230 -2.34 -39.64 -8.47
N GLN A 231 -2.11 -40.96 -8.47
CA GLN A 231 -2.57 -41.85 -9.54
C GLN A 231 -4.10 -42.01 -9.60
N VAL A 232 -4.80 -41.63 -8.51
CA VAL A 232 -6.26 -41.71 -8.40
C VAL A 232 -6.97 -40.58 -9.18
N LEU A 233 -6.23 -39.53 -9.56
CA LEU A 233 -6.79 -38.41 -10.32
C LEU A 233 -7.17 -38.80 -11.77
N PRO A 234 -8.09 -38.06 -12.41
CA PRO A 234 -8.29 -38.14 -13.85
C PRO A 234 -7.01 -37.77 -14.62
N ASP A 235 -6.80 -38.33 -15.82
CA ASP A 235 -5.56 -38.10 -16.60
C ASP A 235 -5.30 -36.63 -16.93
N LEU A 236 -6.36 -35.85 -17.17
CA LEU A 236 -6.25 -34.40 -17.39
C LEU A 236 -5.76 -33.67 -16.12
N ASP A 237 -6.27 -34.06 -14.96
CA ASP A 237 -5.88 -33.49 -13.67
C ASP A 237 -4.46 -33.89 -13.28
N LYS A 238 -4.01 -35.09 -13.66
CA LYS A 238 -2.61 -35.52 -13.50
C LYS A 238 -1.69 -34.66 -14.34
N ALA A 239 -1.99 -34.51 -15.63
CA ALA A 239 -1.17 -33.68 -16.53
C ALA A 239 -1.07 -32.24 -16.03
N LEU A 240 -2.18 -31.68 -15.52
CA LEU A 240 -2.17 -30.38 -14.86
C LEU A 240 -1.28 -30.39 -13.61
N LEU A 241 -1.47 -31.35 -12.70
CA LEU A 241 -0.69 -31.46 -11.46
C LEU A 241 0.82 -31.54 -11.75
N THR A 242 1.25 -32.31 -12.76
CA THR A 242 2.65 -32.41 -13.15
C THR A 242 3.24 -31.04 -13.49
N VAL A 243 2.53 -30.24 -14.28
CA VAL A 243 2.97 -28.88 -14.64
C VAL A 243 3.02 -27.97 -13.42
N LEU A 244 1.99 -28.02 -12.56
CA LEU A 244 1.94 -27.21 -11.33
C LEU A 244 3.07 -27.55 -10.35
N LEU A 245 3.43 -28.83 -10.24
CA LEU A 245 4.55 -29.29 -9.41
C LEU A 245 5.90 -28.87 -9.99
N ASP A 246 6.04 -28.86 -11.32
CA ASP A 246 7.28 -28.39 -11.96
C ASP A 246 7.52 -26.90 -11.75
N ASP A 247 6.48 -26.08 -11.90
CA ASP A 247 6.48 -24.66 -11.56
C ASP A 247 6.91 -24.43 -10.10
N ALA A 248 6.28 -25.15 -9.17
CA ALA A 248 6.62 -25.06 -7.76
C ALA A 248 8.09 -25.42 -7.52
N ARG A 249 8.58 -26.52 -8.09
CA ARG A 249 9.98 -26.95 -7.92
C ARG A 249 10.97 -25.89 -8.40
N THR A 250 10.69 -25.27 -9.54
CA THR A 250 11.53 -24.21 -10.10
C THR A 250 11.64 -23.04 -9.13
N VAL A 251 10.52 -22.55 -8.63
CA VAL A 251 10.48 -21.44 -7.66
C VAL A 251 11.14 -21.78 -6.33
N PHE A 252 10.95 -22.99 -5.81
CA PHE A 252 11.60 -23.41 -4.57
C PHE A 252 13.13 -23.36 -4.69
N ARG A 253 13.69 -23.82 -5.81
CA ARG A 253 15.15 -23.73 -6.06
C ARG A 253 15.61 -22.29 -6.15
N GLU A 254 14.90 -21.46 -6.91
CA GLU A 254 15.22 -20.03 -7.03
C GLU A 254 15.20 -19.33 -5.67
N TYR A 255 14.17 -19.60 -4.86
CA TYR A 255 14.06 -19.09 -3.50
C TYR A 255 15.22 -19.56 -2.61
N LEU A 256 15.62 -20.84 -2.67
CA LEU A 256 16.73 -21.37 -1.87
C LEU A 256 18.07 -20.69 -2.19
N HIS A 257 18.29 -20.32 -3.46
CA HIS A 257 19.45 -19.50 -3.84
C HIS A 257 19.29 -18.04 -3.41
N PHE A 258 18.09 -17.50 -3.51
CA PHE A 258 17.82 -16.09 -3.24
C PHE A 258 17.80 -15.75 -1.75
N ARG A 259 17.35 -16.67 -0.88
CA ARG A 259 17.21 -16.42 0.56
C ARG A 259 18.48 -15.95 1.25
N ALA A 260 19.66 -16.29 0.73
CA ALA A 260 20.94 -15.82 1.26
C ALA A 260 21.15 -14.31 1.08
N LYS A 261 20.39 -13.68 0.17
CA LYS A 261 20.40 -12.24 -0.11
C LYS A 261 19.24 -11.51 0.57
N LEU A 262 18.30 -12.22 1.20
CA LEU A 262 17.22 -11.57 1.95
C LEU A 262 17.81 -10.94 3.22
N PRO A 263 17.42 -9.70 3.56
CA PRO A 263 17.81 -9.10 4.82
C PRO A 263 17.32 -9.99 5.98
N ALA A 264 18.16 -10.15 7.01
CA ALA A 264 17.80 -10.90 8.20
C ALA A 264 16.52 -10.30 8.82
N ASP A 265 15.52 -11.13 9.04
CA ASP A 265 14.20 -10.69 9.49
C ASP A 265 14.26 -10.22 10.96
N SER A 266 14.53 -8.93 11.16
CA SER A 266 14.63 -8.29 12.48
C SER A 266 13.26 -8.12 13.16
N SER A 267 12.16 -8.40 12.45
CA SER A 267 10.78 -8.31 12.97
C SER A 267 10.51 -9.24 14.16
N TYR A 268 11.33 -10.28 14.34
CA TYR A 268 11.24 -11.24 15.46
C TYR A 268 12.26 -11.01 16.59
N GLN A 269 13.12 -9.99 16.49
CA GLN A 269 14.00 -9.61 17.59
C GLN A 269 13.24 -8.71 18.57
N ARG A 270 12.89 -9.26 19.74
CA ARG A 270 12.34 -8.51 20.87
C ARG A 270 13.38 -7.62 21.52
#